data_AF-A0AAW7ZAF4-F1
#
_entry.id   AF-A0AAW7ZAF4-F1
#
_cell.length_a   1.000
_cell.length_b   1.000
_cell.length_c   1.000
_cell.angle_alpha   90.00
_cell.angle_beta   90.00
_cell.angle_gamma   90.00
#
_symmetry.space_group_name_H-M   'P 1'
#
loop_
_entity.id
_entity.type
_entity.pdbx_description
1 polymer ?
#
loop_
_entity_poly.entity_id
_entity_poly.type
_entity_poly.pdbx_seq_one_letter_code
_entity_poly.pdbx_strand_id
1 'polypeptide(L)'
;MRKSIVLFLLPIFLATYFFPATVYASDTPQFSANASYITFKDKNLETVIRNAIGKPNGNIAQSDLNKIFILNASNKKIRDLSGLERLVNIIRLDLSNNNISEIHQLKGLKNLTNLNLQNNNLTNVSALESLTNLKQLNISRNAIQNISFASKLTKLTELNLQDNKVKDITPLRNLVNLERLNISKNPLSLTSGSSNMSVIQRLQQRGTEVVYDRSTITNITGLNLDKKFVFVNVNQNQKLNPTVRPANANVKNLVWTSSNNQVAKVSNDGTVSALRTGITEITVRTIDGKHSASCIVVVKHSDTQINTIYSSMLLGESKKLSSTIQTGQGIVWTSANNSVARVDQSGVVTGTGYGYTFLLASSPDGKYMTLYDVLVANYNVPNYGYLKQNVW
;
A
#
# COMPACT_ATOMS: atom_id res chain seq x y z
N MET A 1 -32.96 76.70 -76.59
CA MET A 1 -31.97 77.17 -75.59
C MET A 1 -32.74 77.47 -74.31
N ARG A 2 -32.39 77.12 -73.08
CA ARG A 2 -31.26 76.39 -72.48
C ARG A 2 -31.78 75.82 -71.13
N LYS A 3 -31.20 74.67 -70.82
CA LYS A 3 -31.12 73.86 -69.58
C LYS A 3 -31.34 74.51 -68.20
N SER A 4 -31.84 73.63 -67.33
CA SER A 4 -31.96 73.56 -65.87
C SER A 4 -30.88 74.23 -65.00
N ILE A 5 -31.28 74.66 -63.79
CA ILE A 5 -30.41 74.86 -62.60
C ILE A 5 -31.14 74.35 -61.33
N VAL A 6 -30.35 73.72 -60.46
CA VAL A 6 -30.65 73.07 -59.16
C VAL A 6 -30.17 73.98 -58.01
N LEU A 7 -30.79 73.94 -56.81
CA LEU A 7 -30.19 74.00 -55.44
C LEU A 7 -31.30 74.30 -54.39
N PHE A 8 -31.57 73.42 -53.40
CA PHE A 8 -31.04 73.34 -52.01
C PHE A 8 -31.56 74.38 -50.99
N LEU A 9 -32.31 73.91 -49.96
CA LEU A 9 -32.07 74.05 -48.50
C LEU A 9 -33.36 74.05 -47.64
N LEU A 10 -33.29 73.28 -46.54
CA LEU A 10 -34.11 73.23 -45.29
C LEU A 10 -34.38 74.65 -44.67
N PRO A 11 -35.26 74.90 -43.64
CA PRO A 11 -35.60 74.02 -42.50
C PRO A 11 -36.99 74.19 -41.74
N ILE A 12 -37.22 73.25 -40.79
CA ILE A 12 -37.73 73.39 -39.39
C ILE A 12 -39.20 73.77 -39.04
N PHE A 13 -39.83 72.79 -38.35
CA PHE A 13 -40.79 72.78 -37.21
C PHE A 13 -41.78 73.92 -36.95
N LEU A 14 -43.04 73.53 -36.67
CA LEU A 14 -43.65 73.69 -35.33
C LEU A 14 -44.88 72.77 -35.13
N ALA A 15 -44.93 72.11 -33.95
CA ALA A 15 -46.06 71.89 -33.02
C ALA A 15 -47.51 71.76 -33.58
N THR A 16 -48.42 70.91 -33.13
CA THR A 16 -48.62 70.01 -31.97
C THR A 16 -49.95 69.29 -32.25
N TYR A 17 -50.21 68.11 -31.69
CA TYR A 17 -51.39 67.80 -30.85
C TYR A 17 -51.57 66.28 -30.67
N PHE A 18 -51.72 65.94 -29.39
CA PHE A 18 -52.08 64.66 -28.79
C PHE A 18 -53.48 64.18 -29.22
N PHE A 19 -53.67 62.87 -29.41
CA PHE A 19 -54.77 62.01 -28.87
C PHE A 19 -54.61 60.56 -29.41
N PRO A 20 -55.21 59.53 -28.77
CA PRO A 20 -54.46 58.45 -28.14
C PRO A 20 -54.46 57.11 -28.90
N ALA A 21 -53.63 56.20 -28.38
CA ALA A 21 -53.39 54.85 -28.84
C ALA A 21 -54.67 54.01 -29.05
N THR A 22 -54.77 53.39 -30.21
CA THR A 22 -55.43 52.08 -30.37
C THR A 22 -54.35 51.03 -30.53
N VAL A 23 -54.33 50.12 -29.56
CA VAL A 23 -53.45 48.96 -29.48
C VAL A 23 -53.79 48.01 -30.61
N TYR A 24 -52.92 47.90 -31.62
CA TYR A 24 -52.82 46.66 -32.38
C TYR A 24 -51.90 45.75 -31.60
N ALA A 25 -52.47 44.72 -30.98
CA ALA A 25 -51.70 43.58 -30.51
C ALA A 25 -50.99 42.98 -31.73
N SER A 26 -49.71 43.27 -31.89
CA SER A 26 -48.85 42.45 -32.72
C SER A 26 -48.65 41.15 -31.97
N ASP A 27 -49.14 40.07 -32.56
CA ASP A 27 -48.78 38.70 -32.21
C ASP A 27 -47.27 38.53 -32.38
N THR A 28 -46.54 38.98 -31.36
CA THR A 28 -45.21 38.45 -31.08
C THR A 28 -45.46 37.03 -30.58
N PRO A 29 -44.85 35.98 -31.19
CA PRO A 29 -44.84 34.68 -30.57
C PRO A 29 -44.19 34.86 -29.21
N GLN A 30 -44.99 34.78 -28.17
CA GLN A 30 -44.54 34.75 -26.80
C GLN A 30 -43.64 33.50 -26.72
N PHE A 31 -42.32 33.70 -26.78
CA PHE A 31 -41.36 32.65 -26.53
C PHE A 31 -41.64 32.14 -25.12
N SER A 32 -42.35 31.01 -25.08
CA SER A 32 -42.57 30.21 -23.89
C SER A 32 -41.20 29.90 -23.28
N ALA A 33 -40.85 30.68 -22.27
CA ALA A 33 -39.77 30.39 -21.36
C ALA A 33 -40.22 29.22 -20.49
N ASN A 34 -40.01 27.98 -20.94
CA ASN A 34 -39.85 26.76 -20.12
C ASN A 34 -39.70 25.47 -20.95
N ALA A 35 -38.74 25.43 -21.87
CA ALA A 35 -38.15 24.16 -22.30
C ALA A 35 -36.70 24.13 -21.82
N SER A 36 -36.42 23.41 -20.73
CA SER A 36 -35.04 23.18 -20.26
C SER A 36 -34.33 22.25 -21.24
N TYR A 37 -33.73 22.82 -22.28
CA TYR A 37 -32.91 22.05 -23.21
C TYR A 37 -31.54 21.73 -22.58
N ILE A 38 -30.97 20.60 -22.96
CA ILE A 38 -29.70 20.15 -22.41
C ILE A 38 -28.57 20.97 -23.03
N THR A 39 -27.70 21.51 -22.18
CA THR A 39 -26.55 22.29 -22.57
C THR A 39 -25.26 21.62 -22.10
N PHE A 40 -24.19 21.85 -22.87
CA PHE A 40 -22.84 21.42 -22.54
C PHE A 40 -21.99 22.68 -22.43
N LYS A 41 -21.32 22.87 -21.29
CA LYS A 41 -20.53 24.10 -21.05
C LYS A 41 -19.30 24.15 -21.94
N ASP A 42 -18.64 23.01 -22.11
CA ASP A 42 -17.50 22.88 -23.01
C ASP A 42 -17.98 22.72 -24.46
N LYS A 43 -17.57 23.66 -25.33
CA LYS A 43 -17.97 23.66 -26.73
C LYS A 43 -17.39 22.49 -27.51
N ASN A 44 -16.21 22.01 -27.16
CA ASN A 44 -15.64 20.82 -27.81
C ASN A 44 -16.43 19.57 -27.42
N LEU A 45 -16.86 19.47 -26.16
CA LEU A 45 -17.77 18.41 -25.73
C LEU A 45 -19.12 18.52 -26.46
N GLU A 46 -19.70 19.71 -26.53
CA GLU A 46 -20.96 19.94 -27.28
C GLU A 46 -20.83 19.49 -28.73
N THR A 47 -19.73 19.85 -29.42
CA THR A 47 -19.46 19.42 -30.80
C THR A 47 -19.38 17.90 -30.92
N VAL A 48 -18.70 17.22 -29.99
CA VAL A 48 -18.64 15.75 -29.98
C VAL A 48 -20.02 15.14 -29.82
N ILE A 49 -20.84 15.68 -28.92
CA ILE A 49 -22.22 15.21 -28.70
C ILE A 49 -23.07 15.43 -29.95
N ARG A 50 -23.04 16.63 -30.53
CA ARG A 50 -23.79 16.98 -31.75
C ARG A 50 -23.45 16.05 -32.92
N ASN A 51 -22.18 15.72 -33.09
CA ASN A 51 -21.74 14.76 -34.08
C ASN A 51 -22.27 13.35 -33.77
N ALA A 52 -22.22 12.91 -32.51
CA ALA A 52 -22.71 11.60 -32.10
C ALA A 52 -24.22 11.42 -32.31
N ILE A 53 -25.02 12.49 -32.17
CA ILE A 53 -26.47 12.46 -32.40
C ILE A 53 -26.88 12.87 -33.82
N GLY A 54 -25.94 13.23 -34.70
CA GLY A 54 -26.22 13.70 -36.06
C GLY A 54 -27.02 15.02 -36.12
N LYS A 55 -26.84 15.90 -35.14
CA LYS A 55 -27.66 17.12 -34.98
C LYS A 55 -26.78 18.36 -34.78
N PRO A 56 -26.31 18.99 -35.87
CA PRO A 56 -25.36 20.09 -35.79
C PRO A 56 -25.95 21.37 -35.17
N ASN A 57 -27.27 21.58 -35.29
CA ASN A 57 -27.94 22.80 -34.84
C ASN A 57 -29.21 22.47 -34.02
N GLY A 58 -29.72 23.47 -33.31
CA GLY A 58 -30.95 23.38 -32.52
C GLY A 58 -30.76 22.72 -31.16
N ASN A 59 -31.89 22.61 -30.44
CA ASN A 59 -31.93 22.15 -29.06
C ASN A 59 -31.63 20.65 -28.95
N ILE A 60 -30.81 20.27 -27.98
CA ILE A 60 -30.51 18.86 -27.67
C ILE A 60 -31.55 18.36 -26.66
N ALA A 61 -32.31 17.33 -27.04
CA ALA A 61 -33.28 16.68 -26.17
C ALA A 61 -32.69 15.43 -25.49
N GLN A 62 -33.25 15.01 -24.35
CA GLN A 62 -32.81 13.78 -23.68
C GLN A 62 -32.98 12.54 -24.58
N SER A 63 -34.00 12.51 -25.43
CA SER A 63 -34.21 11.43 -26.41
C SER A 63 -33.10 11.33 -27.46
N ASP A 64 -32.42 12.44 -27.77
CA ASP A 64 -31.24 12.43 -28.63
C ASP A 64 -30.08 11.73 -27.91
N LEU A 65 -29.87 12.05 -26.62
CA LEU A 65 -28.78 11.52 -25.80
C LEU A 65 -28.97 10.05 -25.40
N ASN A 66 -30.21 9.60 -25.24
CA ASN A 66 -30.53 8.21 -24.88
C ASN A 66 -30.05 7.19 -25.91
N LYS A 67 -29.71 7.63 -27.13
CA LYS A 67 -29.18 6.81 -28.21
C LYS A 67 -27.65 6.60 -28.12
N ILE A 68 -26.96 7.34 -27.26
CA ILE A 68 -25.51 7.27 -27.11
C ILE A 68 -25.14 6.15 -26.13
N PHE A 69 -24.71 5.01 -26.66
CA PHE A 69 -24.14 3.90 -25.89
C PHE A 69 -22.61 3.91 -25.88
N ILE A 70 -22.00 4.53 -26.90
CA ILE A 70 -20.56 4.60 -27.10
C ILE A 70 -20.22 6.05 -27.49
N LEU A 71 -19.24 6.65 -26.82
CA LEU A 71 -18.75 7.98 -27.15
C LEU A 71 -17.22 8.00 -27.18
N ASN A 72 -16.65 8.42 -28.31
CA ASN A 72 -15.24 8.75 -28.41
C ASN A 72 -15.08 10.27 -28.45
N ALA A 73 -14.56 10.80 -27.34
CA ALA A 73 -14.24 12.21 -27.12
C ALA A 73 -12.74 12.41 -26.86
N SER A 74 -11.90 11.48 -27.32
CA SER A 74 -10.45 11.54 -27.13
C SER A 74 -9.81 12.67 -27.96
N ASN A 75 -8.81 13.34 -27.39
CA ASN A 75 -8.02 14.39 -28.04
C ASN A 75 -8.88 15.54 -28.61
N LYS A 76 -9.79 16.06 -27.78
CA LYS A 76 -10.73 17.15 -28.16
C LYS A 76 -10.51 18.43 -27.38
N LYS A 77 -9.46 18.50 -26.55
CA LYS A 77 -9.15 19.65 -25.67
C LYS A 77 -10.31 19.97 -24.70
N ILE A 78 -11.07 18.95 -24.30
CA ILE A 78 -12.19 19.07 -23.36
C ILE A 78 -11.63 19.36 -21.95
N ARG A 79 -12.30 20.24 -21.22
CA ARG A 79 -11.98 20.62 -19.84
C ARG A 79 -13.15 20.42 -18.89
N ASP A 80 -14.36 20.77 -19.33
CA ASP A 80 -15.59 20.72 -18.53
C ASP A 80 -16.53 19.63 -19.04
N LEU A 81 -16.94 18.73 -18.14
CA LEU A 81 -17.84 17.62 -18.46
C LEU A 81 -19.32 17.90 -18.16
N SER A 82 -19.67 19.13 -17.78
CA SER A 82 -21.06 19.52 -17.48
C SER A 82 -22.00 19.17 -18.64
N GLY A 83 -23.07 18.43 -18.32
CA GLY A 83 -24.04 17.89 -19.27
C GLY A 83 -23.79 16.41 -19.62
N LEU A 84 -22.57 15.90 -19.41
CA LEU A 84 -22.24 14.49 -19.69
C LEU A 84 -23.00 13.51 -18.78
N GLU A 85 -23.38 13.93 -17.57
CA GLU A 85 -24.21 13.15 -16.64
C GLU A 85 -25.57 12.77 -17.22
N ARG A 86 -25.99 13.39 -18.33
CA ARG A 86 -27.23 13.07 -19.07
C ARG A 86 -27.11 11.85 -19.98
N LEU A 87 -25.90 11.33 -20.22
CA LEU A 87 -25.68 10.14 -21.06
C LEU A 87 -25.95 8.83 -20.29
N VAL A 88 -27.14 8.69 -19.71
CA VAL A 88 -27.48 7.62 -18.76
C VAL A 88 -27.36 6.19 -19.31
N ASN A 89 -27.40 6.04 -20.63
CA ASN A 89 -27.29 4.75 -21.33
C ASN A 89 -25.86 4.42 -21.81
N ILE A 90 -24.87 5.26 -21.49
CA ILE A 90 -23.51 5.05 -21.98
C ILE A 90 -22.85 3.82 -21.36
N ILE A 91 -22.24 3.01 -22.22
CA ILE A 91 -21.56 1.75 -21.89
C ILE A 91 -20.04 1.90 -22.06
N ARG A 92 -19.62 2.61 -23.12
CA ARG A 92 -18.19 2.85 -23.41
C ARG A 92 -17.91 4.33 -23.62
N LEU A 93 -16.94 4.86 -22.88
CA LEU A 93 -16.58 6.27 -22.92
C LEU A 93 -15.07 6.44 -23.01
N ASP A 94 -14.61 7.09 -24.08
CA ASP A 94 -13.21 7.52 -24.22
C ASP A 94 -13.11 9.04 -24.11
N LEU A 95 -12.45 9.50 -23.05
CA LEU A 95 -12.15 10.90 -22.73
C LEU A 95 -10.63 11.13 -22.65
N SER A 96 -9.82 10.23 -23.21
CA SER A 96 -8.36 10.32 -23.12
C SER A 96 -7.77 11.52 -23.85
N ASN A 97 -6.56 11.95 -23.45
CA ASN A 97 -5.82 13.03 -24.09
C ASN A 97 -6.60 14.36 -24.11
N ASN A 98 -7.21 14.73 -22.99
CA ASN A 98 -7.92 15.99 -22.80
C ASN A 98 -7.26 16.78 -21.66
N ASN A 99 -7.93 17.82 -21.17
CA ASN A 99 -7.46 18.65 -20.07
C ASN A 99 -8.45 18.62 -18.89
N ILE A 100 -9.01 17.44 -18.62
CA ILE A 100 -10.03 17.25 -17.58
C ILE A 100 -9.35 17.15 -16.21
N SER A 101 -9.81 17.93 -15.24
CA SER A 101 -9.34 17.86 -13.84
C SER A 101 -10.39 17.31 -12.88
N GLU A 102 -11.67 17.33 -13.24
CA GLU A 102 -12.79 16.87 -12.43
C GLU A 102 -13.75 15.97 -13.21
N ILE A 103 -14.32 14.98 -12.52
CA ILE A 103 -15.17 13.94 -13.13
C ILE A 103 -16.43 13.62 -12.32
N HIS A 104 -16.92 14.56 -11.50
CA HIS A 104 -18.09 14.31 -10.63
C HIS A 104 -19.35 13.95 -11.43
N GLN A 105 -19.47 14.42 -12.68
CA GLN A 105 -20.54 14.10 -13.63
C GLN A 105 -20.60 12.61 -13.99
N LEU A 106 -19.49 11.87 -13.84
CA LEU A 106 -19.47 10.44 -14.15
C LEU A 106 -20.20 9.58 -13.11
N LYS A 107 -20.41 10.08 -11.89
CA LYS A 107 -20.96 9.31 -10.75
C LYS A 107 -22.31 8.63 -11.04
N GLY A 108 -23.12 9.20 -11.94
CA GLY A 108 -24.43 8.65 -12.31
C GLY A 108 -24.41 7.58 -13.42
N LEU A 109 -23.29 7.41 -14.13
CA LEU A 109 -23.20 6.63 -15.37
C LEU A 109 -22.97 5.14 -15.11
N LYS A 110 -23.88 4.53 -14.33
CA LYS A 110 -23.74 3.16 -13.78
C LYS A 110 -23.70 2.04 -14.82
N ASN A 111 -24.04 2.33 -16.07
CA ASN A 111 -24.00 1.37 -17.18
C ASN A 111 -22.60 1.24 -17.81
N LEU A 112 -21.65 2.10 -17.43
CA LEU A 112 -20.28 2.06 -17.94
C LEU A 112 -19.60 0.71 -17.64
N THR A 113 -19.10 0.07 -18.69
CA THR A 113 -18.25 -1.12 -18.61
C THR A 113 -16.82 -0.82 -19.04
N ASN A 114 -16.60 0.19 -19.89
CA ASN A 114 -15.29 0.59 -20.38
C ASN A 114 -15.13 2.11 -20.28
N LEU A 115 -14.11 2.55 -19.54
CA LEU A 115 -13.81 3.97 -19.35
C LEU A 115 -12.33 4.25 -19.58
N ASN A 116 -12.03 5.16 -20.50
CA ASN A 116 -10.69 5.65 -20.76
C ASN A 116 -10.59 7.14 -20.41
N LEU A 117 -9.78 7.46 -19.40
CA LEU A 117 -9.46 8.79 -18.90
C LEU A 117 -7.94 9.06 -18.95
N GLN A 118 -7.20 8.26 -19.72
CA GLN A 118 -5.75 8.39 -19.86
C GLN A 118 -5.34 9.81 -20.25
N ASN A 119 -4.21 10.29 -19.73
CA ASN A 119 -3.60 11.56 -20.14
C ASN A 119 -4.56 12.74 -19.98
N ASN A 120 -4.89 13.00 -18.72
CA ASN A 120 -5.68 14.12 -18.24
C ASN A 120 -4.99 14.71 -16.99
N ASN A 121 -5.67 15.59 -16.25
CA ASN A 121 -5.12 16.29 -15.09
C ASN A 121 -5.79 15.83 -13.78
N LEU A 122 -6.17 14.55 -13.69
CA LEU A 122 -6.96 14.04 -12.57
C LEU A 122 -6.10 13.80 -11.32
N THR A 123 -6.60 14.24 -10.17
CA THR A 123 -6.05 13.93 -8.83
C THR A 123 -7.07 13.20 -7.96
N ASN A 124 -8.34 13.61 -8.04
CA ASN A 124 -9.47 13.02 -7.33
C ASN A 124 -10.35 12.21 -8.29
N VAL A 125 -10.51 10.92 -7.98
CA VAL A 125 -11.29 9.97 -8.77
C VAL A 125 -12.39 9.28 -7.96
N SER A 126 -12.83 9.89 -6.85
CA SER A 126 -13.91 9.37 -5.99
C SER A 126 -15.23 9.15 -6.73
N ALA A 127 -15.50 9.89 -7.81
CA ALA A 127 -16.68 9.69 -8.65
C ALA A 127 -16.78 8.26 -9.23
N LEU A 128 -15.64 7.57 -9.39
CA LEU A 128 -15.58 6.21 -9.93
C LEU A 128 -16.09 5.14 -8.96
N GLU A 129 -16.17 5.42 -7.65
CA GLU A 129 -16.54 4.43 -6.62
C GLU A 129 -17.89 3.76 -6.89
N SER A 130 -18.82 4.50 -7.49
CA SER A 130 -20.17 4.02 -7.79
C SER A 130 -20.30 3.24 -9.10
N LEU A 131 -19.25 3.21 -9.93
CA LEU A 131 -19.27 2.61 -11.28
C LEU A 131 -18.94 1.12 -11.26
N THR A 132 -19.64 0.38 -10.40
CA THR A 132 -19.37 -1.03 -10.06
C THR A 132 -19.52 -2.02 -11.23
N ASN A 133 -20.05 -1.57 -12.38
CA ASN A 133 -20.12 -2.36 -13.62
C ASN A 133 -18.86 -2.26 -14.51
N LEU A 134 -17.89 -1.43 -14.15
CA LEU A 134 -16.64 -1.30 -14.90
C LEU A 134 -15.89 -2.64 -14.98
N LYS A 135 -15.53 -2.99 -16.22
CA LYS A 135 -14.67 -4.13 -16.56
C LYS A 135 -13.28 -3.66 -16.99
N GLN A 136 -13.20 -2.55 -17.72
CA GLN A 136 -11.94 -1.97 -18.19
C GLN A 136 -11.86 -0.51 -17.79
N LEU A 137 -10.77 -0.15 -17.11
CA LEU A 137 -10.49 1.21 -16.66
C LEU A 137 -9.06 1.62 -16.99
N ASN A 138 -8.90 2.66 -17.80
CA ASN A 138 -7.61 3.29 -18.04
C ASN A 138 -7.62 4.71 -17.46
N ILE A 139 -6.83 4.92 -16.40
CA ILE A 139 -6.62 6.21 -15.73
C ILE A 139 -5.13 6.55 -15.67
N SER A 140 -4.34 5.97 -16.57
CA SER A 140 -2.90 6.21 -16.67
C SER A 140 -2.56 7.65 -17.05
N ARG A 141 -1.33 8.10 -16.78
CA ARG A 141 -0.85 9.45 -17.08
C ARG A 141 -1.76 10.52 -16.50
N ASN A 142 -1.93 10.48 -15.19
CA ASN A 142 -2.65 11.47 -14.39
C ASN A 142 -1.81 11.78 -13.13
N ALA A 143 -2.39 12.43 -12.13
CA ALA A 143 -1.73 12.75 -10.86
C ALA A 143 -2.44 12.08 -9.66
N ILE A 144 -2.99 10.88 -9.87
CA ILE A 144 -3.82 10.17 -8.87
C ILE A 144 -2.93 9.57 -7.78
N GLN A 145 -3.33 9.77 -6.52
CA GLN A 145 -2.67 9.18 -5.35
C GLN A 145 -3.54 8.12 -4.66
N ASN A 146 -4.82 8.41 -4.48
CA ASN A 146 -5.76 7.58 -3.73
C ASN A 146 -6.62 6.74 -4.68
N ILE A 147 -6.51 5.41 -4.54
CA ILE A 147 -7.27 4.44 -5.35
C ILE A 147 -8.21 3.56 -4.51
N SER A 148 -8.65 4.03 -3.34
CA SER A 148 -9.57 3.31 -2.44
C SER A 148 -10.88 2.86 -3.14
N PHE A 149 -11.36 3.63 -4.12
CA PHE A 149 -12.50 3.31 -4.96
C PHE A 149 -12.39 1.93 -5.65
N ALA A 150 -11.15 1.50 -5.96
CA ALA A 150 -10.92 0.27 -6.71
C ALA A 150 -11.44 -0.96 -5.98
N SER A 151 -11.49 -0.93 -4.64
CA SER A 151 -12.04 -2.02 -3.83
C SER A 151 -13.53 -2.31 -4.11
N LYS A 152 -14.27 -1.35 -4.67
CA LYS A 152 -15.69 -1.49 -5.05
C LYS A 152 -15.87 -2.02 -6.47
N LEU A 153 -14.85 -1.92 -7.32
CA LEU A 153 -14.92 -2.26 -8.74
C LEU A 153 -14.58 -3.74 -8.98
N THR A 154 -15.31 -4.64 -8.32
CA THR A 154 -15.02 -6.08 -8.28
C THR A 154 -15.17 -6.81 -9.62
N LYS A 155 -15.79 -6.17 -10.62
CA LYS A 155 -15.94 -6.67 -11.99
C LYS A 155 -14.79 -6.27 -12.92
N LEU A 156 -13.79 -5.51 -12.44
CA LEU A 156 -12.63 -5.14 -13.26
C LEU A 156 -11.85 -6.38 -13.69
N THR A 157 -11.61 -6.45 -15.00
CA THR A 157 -10.68 -7.40 -15.63
C THR A 157 -9.40 -6.70 -16.09
N GLU A 158 -9.46 -5.39 -16.37
CA GLU A 158 -8.30 -4.61 -16.78
C GLU A 158 -8.26 -3.24 -16.08
N LEU A 159 -7.11 -2.94 -15.47
CA LEU A 159 -6.84 -1.67 -14.82
C LEU A 159 -5.46 -1.13 -15.21
N ASN A 160 -5.44 0.05 -15.82
CA ASN A 160 -4.20 0.77 -16.09
C ASN A 160 -4.10 2.03 -15.22
N LEU A 161 -3.14 1.98 -14.28
CA LEU A 161 -2.75 3.02 -13.33
C LEU A 161 -1.37 3.61 -13.64
N GLN A 162 -0.76 3.23 -14.77
CA GLN A 162 0.60 3.65 -15.12
C GLN A 162 0.77 5.17 -15.01
N ASP A 163 1.95 5.62 -14.55
CA ASP A 163 2.33 7.05 -14.56
C ASP A 163 1.33 7.90 -13.76
N ASN A 164 1.28 7.62 -12.47
CA ASN A 164 0.48 8.32 -11.47
C ASN A 164 1.34 8.54 -10.22
N LYS A 165 0.72 8.89 -9.10
CA LYS A 165 1.37 9.13 -7.80
C LYS A 165 0.91 8.13 -6.73
N VAL A 166 0.47 6.94 -7.14
CA VAL A 166 -0.04 5.90 -6.23
C VAL A 166 1.08 5.32 -5.39
N LYS A 167 0.88 5.28 -4.07
CA LYS A 167 1.83 4.70 -3.10
C LYS A 167 1.34 3.40 -2.47
N ASP A 168 0.02 3.20 -2.46
CA ASP A 168 -0.65 2.08 -1.81
C ASP A 168 -1.62 1.41 -2.80
N ILE A 169 -1.38 0.13 -3.04
CA ILE A 169 -2.22 -0.73 -3.91
C ILE A 169 -2.98 -1.79 -3.13
N THR A 170 -3.01 -1.73 -1.80
CA THR A 170 -3.82 -2.63 -0.97
C THR A 170 -5.30 -2.70 -1.34
N PRO A 171 -5.97 -1.65 -1.86
CA PRO A 171 -7.35 -1.75 -2.34
C PRO A 171 -7.56 -2.79 -3.45
N LEU A 172 -6.51 -3.18 -4.18
CA LEU A 172 -6.58 -4.14 -5.30
C LEU A 172 -6.56 -5.61 -4.85
N ARG A 173 -6.24 -5.88 -3.58
CA ARG A 173 -5.95 -7.23 -3.04
C ARG A 173 -7.03 -8.28 -3.35
N ASN A 174 -8.29 -7.86 -3.42
CA ASN A 174 -9.45 -8.75 -3.54
C ASN A 174 -10.14 -8.67 -4.91
N LEU A 175 -9.54 -8.02 -5.91
CA LEU A 175 -10.07 -8.00 -7.28
C LEU A 175 -9.79 -9.33 -7.98
N VAL A 176 -10.63 -10.34 -7.69
CA VAL A 176 -10.43 -11.73 -8.16
C VAL A 176 -10.56 -11.91 -9.67
N ASN A 177 -11.28 -11.00 -10.35
CA ASN A 177 -11.49 -11.05 -11.80
C ASN A 177 -10.40 -10.28 -12.58
N LEU A 178 -9.43 -9.68 -11.90
CA LEU A 178 -8.44 -8.83 -12.55
C LEU A 178 -7.44 -9.69 -13.34
N GLU A 179 -7.42 -9.52 -14.65
CA GLU A 179 -6.57 -10.25 -15.58
C GLU A 179 -5.31 -9.46 -15.91
N ARG A 180 -5.43 -8.14 -16.08
CA ARG A 180 -4.32 -7.25 -16.48
C ARG A 180 -4.27 -6.00 -15.60
N LEU A 181 -3.11 -5.76 -14.99
CA LEU A 181 -2.82 -4.62 -14.13
C LEU A 181 -1.51 -3.96 -14.54
N ASN A 182 -1.56 -2.68 -14.87
CA ASN A 182 -0.35 -1.87 -15.05
C ASN A 182 -0.26 -0.78 -13.98
N ILE A 183 0.76 -0.88 -13.13
CA ILE A 183 1.06 0.03 -12.02
C ILE A 183 2.48 0.63 -12.15
N SER A 184 3.13 0.46 -13.29
CA SER A 184 4.44 1.06 -13.58
C SER A 184 4.43 2.59 -13.45
N LYS A 185 5.59 3.19 -13.26
CA LYS A 185 5.77 4.64 -13.04
C LYS A 185 4.92 5.19 -11.90
N ASN A 186 4.80 4.43 -10.81
CA ASN A 186 4.21 4.88 -9.56
C ASN A 186 5.23 4.76 -8.42
N PRO A 187 5.21 5.68 -7.43
CA PRO A 187 6.13 5.66 -6.29
C PRO A 187 5.77 4.57 -5.25
N LEU A 188 5.68 3.32 -5.68
CA LEU A 188 5.36 2.17 -4.84
C LEU A 188 6.60 1.69 -4.07
N SER A 189 6.42 1.35 -2.80
CA SER A 189 7.43 0.60 -2.04
C SER A 189 7.36 -0.88 -2.43
N LEU A 190 8.32 -1.35 -3.23
CA LEU A 190 8.38 -2.72 -3.77
C LEU A 190 9.46 -3.58 -3.10
N THR A 191 9.85 -3.24 -1.87
CA THR A 191 10.76 -4.06 -1.07
C THR A 191 10.12 -5.41 -0.76
N SER A 192 10.94 -6.45 -0.58
CA SER A 192 10.43 -7.75 -0.16
C SER A 192 9.61 -7.61 1.13
N GLY A 193 8.43 -8.23 1.16
CA GLY A 193 7.54 -8.18 2.32
C GLY A 193 6.70 -6.91 2.50
N SER A 194 6.81 -5.92 1.60
CA SER A 194 5.91 -4.76 1.65
C SER A 194 4.46 -5.17 1.38
N SER A 195 3.50 -4.37 1.87
CA SER A 195 2.08 -4.61 1.60
C SER A 195 1.77 -4.58 0.10
N ASN A 196 2.41 -3.68 -0.66
CA ASN A 196 2.27 -3.60 -2.11
C ASN A 196 2.82 -4.86 -2.79
N MET A 197 4.01 -5.33 -2.38
CA MET A 197 4.60 -6.54 -2.94
C MET A 197 3.73 -7.77 -2.64
N SER A 198 3.13 -7.83 -1.45
CA SER A 198 2.19 -8.90 -1.08
C SER A 198 0.93 -8.89 -1.96
N VAL A 199 0.44 -7.72 -2.35
CA VAL A 199 -0.69 -7.59 -3.30
C VAL A 199 -0.29 -8.07 -4.69
N ILE A 200 0.86 -7.62 -5.20
CA ILE A 200 1.39 -8.03 -6.51
C ILE A 200 1.54 -9.55 -6.57
N GLN A 201 2.20 -10.15 -5.59
CA GLN A 201 2.38 -11.61 -5.50
C GLN A 201 1.04 -12.35 -5.49
N ARG A 202 0.06 -11.87 -4.71
CA ARG A 202 -1.28 -12.48 -4.64
C ARG A 202 -2.02 -12.43 -5.98
N LEU A 203 -1.91 -11.31 -6.70
CA LEU A 203 -2.52 -11.15 -8.03
C LEU A 203 -1.84 -12.08 -9.04
N GLN A 204 -0.50 -12.10 -9.08
CA GLN A 204 0.27 -12.99 -9.94
C GLN A 204 0.00 -14.47 -9.67
N GLN A 205 -0.15 -14.87 -8.40
CA GLN A 205 -0.53 -16.23 -8.00
C GLN A 205 -1.90 -16.67 -8.57
N ARG A 206 -2.77 -15.72 -8.89
CA ARG A 206 -4.09 -15.97 -9.51
C ARG A 206 -4.06 -15.87 -11.04
N GLY A 207 -2.90 -15.65 -11.64
CA GLY A 207 -2.74 -15.49 -13.09
C GLY A 207 -2.92 -14.07 -13.60
N THR A 208 -3.05 -13.05 -12.73
CA THR A 208 -3.07 -11.65 -13.18
C THR A 208 -1.70 -11.26 -13.75
N GLU A 209 -1.68 -10.71 -14.96
CA GLU A 209 -0.51 -10.06 -15.52
C GLU A 209 -0.31 -8.70 -14.83
N VAL A 210 0.79 -8.54 -14.08
CA VAL A 210 1.09 -7.30 -13.35
C VAL A 210 2.37 -6.66 -13.89
N VAL A 211 2.25 -5.46 -14.45
CA VAL A 211 3.37 -4.63 -14.94
C VAL A 211 3.73 -3.58 -13.89
N TYR A 212 4.98 -3.58 -13.43
CA TYR A 212 5.52 -2.67 -12.40
C TYR A 212 7.03 -2.45 -12.58
N ASP A 213 7.56 -1.37 -12.00
CA ASP A 213 8.97 -1.01 -12.15
C ASP A 213 9.87 -1.85 -11.23
N ARG A 214 10.63 -2.80 -11.81
CA ARG A 214 11.51 -3.70 -11.05
C ARG A 214 12.76 -3.02 -10.48
N SER A 215 13.15 -1.86 -11.01
CA SER A 215 14.37 -1.13 -10.61
C SER A 215 14.31 -0.55 -9.18
N THR A 216 13.14 -0.55 -8.53
CA THR A 216 12.95 -0.05 -7.16
C THR A 216 12.93 -1.14 -6.09
N ILE A 217 13.18 -2.40 -6.47
CA ILE A 217 13.27 -3.52 -5.53
C ILE A 217 14.64 -3.47 -4.83
N THR A 218 14.74 -2.77 -3.70
CA THR A 218 15.89 -2.93 -2.80
C THR A 218 15.68 -4.22 -2.00
N ASN A 219 16.33 -5.29 -2.44
CA ASN A 219 16.34 -6.54 -1.69
C ASN A 219 17.08 -6.31 -0.37
N ILE A 220 16.49 -6.82 0.71
CA ILE A 220 17.21 -6.94 1.97
C ILE A 220 18.36 -7.93 1.72
N THR A 221 19.57 -7.53 2.11
CA THR A 221 20.78 -8.36 2.02
C THR A 221 21.29 -8.76 3.40
N GLY A 222 20.75 -8.16 4.47
CA GLY A 222 21.09 -8.53 5.83
C GLY A 222 20.10 -7.99 6.85
N LEU A 223 19.94 -8.74 7.93
CA LEU A 223 19.19 -8.35 9.12
C LEU A 223 20.08 -8.67 10.32
N ASN A 224 20.30 -7.70 11.20
CA ASN A 224 21.07 -7.85 12.43
C ASN A 224 20.30 -7.28 13.63
N LEU A 225 20.67 -7.67 14.84
CA LEU A 225 20.22 -7.05 16.10
C LEU A 225 21.39 -6.33 16.75
N ASP A 226 21.10 -5.21 17.41
CA ASP A 226 22.05 -4.43 18.21
C ASP A 226 22.68 -5.24 19.36
N LYS A 227 21.95 -6.25 19.86
CA LYS A 227 22.40 -7.14 20.95
C LYS A 227 22.19 -8.60 20.55
N LYS A 228 23.21 -9.42 20.79
CA LYS A 228 23.15 -10.88 20.63
C LYS A 228 22.83 -11.61 21.93
N PHE A 229 23.05 -10.95 23.06
CA PHE A 229 22.86 -11.52 24.39
C PHE A 229 22.54 -10.41 25.41
N VAL A 230 21.62 -10.68 26.35
CA VAL A 230 21.25 -9.76 27.44
C VAL A 230 20.83 -10.49 28.72
N PHE A 231 21.17 -9.89 29.87
CA PHE A 231 20.54 -10.20 31.16
C PHE A 231 19.43 -9.20 31.43
N VAL A 232 18.25 -9.69 31.83
CA VAL A 232 17.09 -8.84 32.17
C VAL A 232 16.53 -9.28 33.51
N ASN A 233 16.25 -8.33 34.41
CA ASN A 233 15.63 -8.69 35.67
C ASN A 233 14.13 -8.99 35.47
N VAL A 234 13.57 -9.90 36.26
CA VAL A 234 12.12 -10.18 36.25
C VAL A 234 11.32 -8.88 36.38
N ASN A 235 10.23 -8.76 35.61
CA ASN A 235 9.37 -7.57 35.50
C ASN A 235 10.02 -6.33 34.87
N GLN A 236 11.21 -6.44 34.30
CA GLN A 236 11.83 -5.37 33.50
C GLN A 236 11.67 -5.63 32.00
N ASN A 237 11.82 -4.55 31.23
CA ASN A 237 11.78 -4.58 29.78
C ASN A 237 13.17 -4.33 29.18
N GLN A 238 13.45 -4.95 28.03
CA GLN A 238 14.67 -4.73 27.26
C GLN A 238 14.31 -4.45 25.80
N LYS A 239 14.83 -3.35 25.26
CA LYS A 239 14.69 -3.05 23.83
C LYS A 239 15.77 -3.72 22.99
N LEU A 240 15.36 -4.40 21.92
CA LEU A 240 16.23 -4.89 20.85
C LEU A 240 15.96 -4.07 19.58
N ASN A 241 17.02 -3.58 18.94
CA ASN A 241 16.95 -2.72 17.77
C ASN A 241 17.48 -3.46 16.54
N PRO A 242 16.63 -3.79 15.56
CA PRO A 242 17.06 -4.43 14.34
C PRO A 242 17.69 -3.42 13.37
N THR A 243 18.74 -3.83 12.67
CA THR A 243 19.34 -3.10 11.55
C THR A 243 19.18 -3.91 10.28
N VAL A 244 18.62 -3.30 9.24
CA VAL A 244 18.43 -3.94 7.93
C VAL A 244 19.42 -3.34 6.93
N ARG A 245 19.97 -4.18 6.06
CA ARG A 245 20.82 -3.77 4.95
C ARG A 245 20.12 -4.00 3.61
N PRO A 246 20.16 -3.05 2.67
CA PRO A 246 20.66 -1.68 2.83
C PRO A 246 19.74 -0.85 3.76
N ALA A 247 20.28 0.22 4.39
CA ALA A 247 19.56 0.99 5.42
C ALA A 247 18.27 1.69 4.92
N ASN A 248 18.16 1.88 3.60
CA ASN A 248 16.95 2.40 2.94
C ASN A 248 15.91 1.32 2.62
N ALA A 249 16.17 0.04 2.96
CA ALA A 249 15.16 -1.00 2.88
C ALA A 249 14.06 -0.73 3.93
N ASN A 250 12.80 -0.72 3.48
CA ASN A 250 11.66 -0.38 4.33
C ASN A 250 11.38 -1.51 5.34
N VAL A 251 11.61 -1.24 6.64
CA VAL A 251 11.66 -2.22 7.74
C VAL A 251 10.28 -2.50 8.38
N LYS A 252 9.18 -2.05 7.80
CA LYS A 252 7.89 -1.96 8.54
C LYS A 252 7.14 -3.27 8.82
N ASN A 253 7.67 -4.44 8.46
CA ASN A 253 7.02 -5.73 8.69
C ASN A 253 8.02 -6.82 9.16
N LEU A 254 8.74 -6.57 10.25
CA LEU A 254 9.53 -7.61 10.91
C LEU A 254 8.63 -8.45 11.81
N VAL A 255 8.84 -9.77 11.81
CA VAL A 255 8.13 -10.72 12.66
C VAL A 255 9.02 -11.08 13.83
N TRP A 256 8.55 -10.83 15.05
CA TRP A 256 9.24 -11.15 16.30
C TRP A 256 8.65 -12.40 16.95
N THR A 257 9.50 -13.27 17.47
CA THR A 257 9.10 -14.48 18.18
C THR A 257 9.99 -14.74 19.39
N SER A 258 9.44 -15.35 20.43
CA SER A 258 10.19 -15.91 21.57
C SER A 258 10.08 -17.43 21.54
N SER A 259 11.20 -18.12 21.75
CA SER A 259 11.25 -19.58 21.88
C SER A 259 10.51 -20.08 23.12
N ASN A 260 10.39 -19.25 24.16
CA ASN A 260 9.67 -19.55 25.40
C ASN A 260 8.98 -18.30 25.97
N ASN A 261 7.70 -18.16 25.61
CA ASN A 261 6.83 -17.06 26.06
C ASN A 261 6.51 -17.07 27.56
N GLN A 262 6.86 -18.11 28.31
CA GLN A 262 6.73 -18.16 29.77
C GLN A 262 7.93 -17.50 30.47
N VAL A 263 9.09 -17.43 29.81
CA VAL A 263 10.30 -16.76 30.32
C VAL A 263 10.30 -15.28 29.92
N ALA A 264 10.15 -15.00 28.63
CA ALA A 264 10.02 -13.63 28.13
C ALA A 264 9.15 -13.56 26.86
N LYS A 265 8.40 -12.48 26.72
CA LYS A 265 7.60 -12.15 25.53
C LYS A 265 8.25 -11.00 24.77
N VAL A 266 7.99 -10.90 23.47
CA VAL A 266 8.46 -9.79 22.63
C VAL A 266 7.29 -9.19 21.85
N SER A 267 7.18 -7.87 21.84
CA SER A 267 6.19 -7.13 21.04
C SER A 267 6.68 -6.87 19.62
N ASN A 268 5.78 -6.42 18.74
CA ASN A 268 6.08 -6.18 17.32
C ASN A 268 7.13 -5.09 17.08
N ASP A 269 7.42 -4.26 18.07
CA ASP A 269 8.45 -3.23 18.01
C ASP A 269 9.82 -3.71 18.51
N GLY A 270 9.95 -4.96 18.98
CA GLY A 270 11.21 -5.50 19.54
C GLY A 270 11.42 -5.23 21.03
N THR A 271 10.39 -4.81 21.77
CA THR A 271 10.46 -4.70 23.23
C THR A 271 10.23 -6.06 23.87
N VAL A 272 11.22 -6.54 24.63
CA VAL A 272 11.18 -7.81 25.37
C VAL A 272 10.73 -7.56 26.79
N SER A 273 9.71 -8.26 27.27
CA SER A 273 9.25 -8.23 28.66
C SER A 273 9.63 -9.51 29.38
N ALA A 274 10.42 -9.38 30.45
CA ALA A 274 10.90 -10.48 31.28
C ALA A 274 9.84 -10.90 32.31
N LEU A 275 9.39 -12.15 32.25
CA LEU A 275 8.25 -12.65 33.03
C LEU A 275 8.68 -13.56 34.18
N ARG A 276 9.59 -14.50 33.90
CA ARG A 276 10.05 -15.50 34.86
C ARG A 276 11.51 -15.83 34.63
N THR A 277 12.21 -16.18 35.69
CA THR A 277 13.59 -16.68 35.63
C THR A 277 13.74 -17.81 34.60
N GLY A 278 14.85 -17.80 33.87
CA GLY A 278 15.12 -18.78 32.82
C GLY A 278 15.88 -18.18 31.64
N ILE A 279 15.93 -18.94 30.54
CA ILE A 279 16.59 -18.55 29.29
C ILE A 279 15.64 -18.73 28.10
N THR A 280 15.67 -17.82 27.14
CA THR A 280 14.91 -17.91 25.89
C THR A 280 15.63 -17.20 24.75
N GLU A 281 15.50 -17.71 23.53
CA GLU A 281 15.89 -17.01 22.30
C GLU A 281 14.75 -16.11 21.80
N ILE A 282 15.07 -14.85 21.52
CA ILE A 282 14.22 -13.90 20.82
C ILE A 282 14.72 -13.77 19.38
N THR A 283 13.86 -14.04 18.40
CA THR A 283 14.19 -13.98 16.97
C THR A 283 13.38 -12.90 16.27
N VAL A 284 14.04 -12.14 15.42
CA VAL A 284 13.43 -11.24 14.45
C VAL A 284 13.68 -11.78 13.04
N ARG A 285 12.65 -11.79 12.19
CA ARG A 285 12.77 -12.21 10.79
C ARG A 285 12.04 -11.29 9.84
N THR A 286 12.51 -11.23 8.61
CA THR A 286 11.73 -10.68 7.50
C THR A 286 10.48 -11.52 7.27
N ILE A 287 9.38 -10.91 6.82
CA ILE A 287 8.11 -11.62 6.59
C ILE A 287 8.20 -12.72 5.52
N ASP A 288 9.14 -12.57 4.57
CA ASP A 288 9.46 -13.60 3.58
C ASP A 288 10.33 -14.74 4.15
N GLY A 289 10.77 -14.63 5.41
CA GLY A 289 11.59 -15.62 6.11
C GLY A 289 13.04 -15.70 5.66
N LYS A 290 13.48 -14.90 4.68
CA LYS A 290 14.80 -15.04 4.06
C LYS A 290 15.96 -14.55 4.94
N HIS A 291 15.69 -13.62 5.85
CA HIS A 291 16.69 -13.09 6.77
C HIS A 291 16.16 -13.13 8.19
N SER A 292 17.02 -13.53 9.12
CA SER A 292 16.72 -13.60 10.54
C SER A 292 17.92 -13.16 11.38
N ALA A 293 17.65 -12.61 12.55
CA ALA A 293 18.63 -12.37 13.60
C ALA A 293 18.03 -12.74 14.95
N SER A 294 18.87 -13.16 15.89
CA SER A 294 18.45 -13.61 17.21
C SER A 294 19.25 -12.96 18.32
N CYS A 295 18.64 -12.89 19.50
CA CYS A 295 19.22 -12.47 20.76
C CYS A 295 18.84 -13.48 21.85
N ILE A 296 19.81 -13.93 22.64
CA ILE A 296 19.55 -14.76 23.81
C ILE A 296 19.26 -13.88 25.02
N VAL A 297 18.15 -14.15 25.69
CA VAL A 297 17.68 -13.41 26.86
C VAL A 297 17.71 -14.34 28.08
N VAL A 298 18.51 -13.97 29.08
CA VAL A 298 18.52 -14.62 30.39
C VAL A 298 17.77 -13.74 31.37
N VAL A 299 16.66 -14.26 31.90
CA VAL A 299 15.86 -13.59 32.91
C VAL A 299 16.30 -14.06 34.29
N LYS A 300 16.59 -13.11 35.18
CA LYS A 300 17.10 -13.38 36.54
C LYS A 300 16.46 -12.47 37.59
N HIS A 301 16.61 -12.78 38.87
CA HIS A 301 16.34 -11.80 39.92
C HIS A 301 17.55 -10.85 40.07
N SER A 302 17.34 -9.71 40.73
CA SER A 302 18.39 -8.72 40.94
C SER A 302 19.57 -9.26 41.77
N ASP A 303 19.26 -10.15 42.71
CA ASP A 303 20.17 -10.81 43.65
C ASP A 303 20.68 -12.18 43.17
N THR A 304 20.22 -12.67 42.01
CA THR A 304 20.69 -13.95 41.45
C THR A 304 22.20 -13.90 41.17
N GLN A 305 22.92 -14.87 41.72
CA GLN A 305 24.34 -15.10 41.38
C GLN A 305 24.44 -15.92 40.10
N ILE A 306 25.23 -15.42 39.15
CA ILE A 306 25.45 -16.08 37.86
C ILE A 306 26.93 -16.41 37.70
N ASN A 307 27.23 -17.71 37.55
CA ASN A 307 28.52 -18.17 37.07
C ASN A 307 28.45 -18.45 35.57
N THR A 308 29.48 -18.09 34.81
CA THR A 308 29.56 -18.39 33.37
C THR A 308 30.69 -19.35 33.09
N ILE A 309 30.39 -20.45 32.40
CA ILE A 309 31.35 -21.51 32.07
C ILE A 309 31.38 -21.67 30.55
N TYR A 310 32.56 -21.69 29.95
CA TYR A 310 32.72 -22.00 28.53
C TYR A 310 32.87 -23.51 28.30
N SER A 311 32.24 -24.04 27.26
CA SER A 311 32.48 -25.39 26.77
C SER A 311 32.43 -25.44 25.24
N SER A 312 33.39 -26.10 24.63
CA SER A 312 33.31 -26.53 23.23
C SER A 312 33.00 -28.03 23.15
N MET A 313 32.38 -28.45 22.05
CA MET A 313 32.11 -29.85 21.73
C MET A 313 31.99 -30.07 20.22
N LEU A 314 32.19 -31.31 19.79
CA LEU A 314 31.99 -31.71 18.40
C LEU A 314 30.51 -31.96 18.09
N LEU A 315 30.12 -31.81 16.82
CA LEU A 315 28.78 -32.19 16.37
C LEU A 315 28.52 -33.68 16.67
N GLY A 316 27.39 -33.97 17.30
CA GLY A 316 27.00 -35.33 17.72
C GLY A 316 27.63 -35.82 19.01
N GLU A 317 28.63 -35.10 19.56
CA GLU A 317 29.22 -35.44 20.86
C GLU A 317 28.18 -35.28 21.98
N SER A 318 28.28 -36.11 23.01
CA SER A 318 27.55 -35.93 24.27
C SER A 318 28.53 -35.78 25.43
N LYS A 319 28.32 -34.76 26.27
CA LYS A 319 29.19 -34.44 27.41
C LYS A 319 28.35 -34.08 28.63
N LYS A 320 28.68 -34.65 29.79
CA LYS A 320 28.04 -34.27 31.05
C LYS A 320 28.67 -32.98 31.58
N LEU A 321 27.84 -31.96 31.78
CA LEU A 321 28.26 -30.72 32.43
C LEU A 321 27.99 -30.80 33.93
N SER A 322 29.00 -30.46 34.72
CA SER A 322 28.87 -30.34 36.17
C SER A 322 28.42 -28.93 36.53
N SER A 323 27.40 -28.81 37.38
CA SER A 323 26.99 -27.55 38.01
C SER A 323 27.31 -27.58 39.50
N THR A 324 27.79 -26.47 40.05
CA THR A 324 28.11 -26.30 41.48
C THR A 324 26.92 -25.81 42.31
N ILE A 325 25.72 -25.73 41.70
CA ILE A 325 24.48 -25.35 42.38
C ILE A 325 24.12 -26.45 43.40
N GLN A 326 24.52 -26.24 44.65
CA GLN A 326 24.24 -27.13 45.78
C GLN A 326 22.83 -26.80 46.32
N THR A 327 21.81 -27.26 45.62
CA THR A 327 20.41 -27.08 46.04
C THR A 327 19.82 -28.42 46.46
N GLY A 328 19.24 -28.47 47.67
CA GLY A 328 18.44 -29.64 48.11
C GLY A 328 17.17 -29.87 47.28
N GLN A 329 16.92 -29.06 46.24
CA GLN A 329 15.72 -29.06 45.40
C GLN A 329 15.98 -29.49 43.95
N GLY A 330 17.19 -29.97 43.62
CA GLY A 330 17.56 -30.37 42.25
C GLY A 330 17.90 -29.18 41.35
N ILE A 331 18.25 -29.48 40.08
CA ILE A 331 18.71 -28.50 39.08
C ILE A 331 17.82 -28.61 37.84
N VAL A 332 17.38 -27.47 37.32
CA VAL A 332 16.64 -27.36 36.07
C VAL A 332 17.59 -26.99 34.95
N TRP A 333 17.63 -27.81 33.91
CA TRP A 333 18.45 -27.57 32.72
C TRP A 333 17.59 -27.09 31.55
N THR A 334 18.05 -26.05 30.85
CA THR A 334 17.37 -25.49 29.67
C THR A 334 18.38 -25.05 28.62
N SER A 335 18.11 -25.33 27.35
CA SER A 335 18.87 -24.77 26.23
C SER A 335 18.16 -23.56 25.64
N ALA A 336 18.92 -22.52 25.30
CA ALA A 336 18.41 -21.37 24.58
C ALA A 336 18.07 -21.70 23.12
N ASN A 337 18.83 -22.60 22.49
CA ASN A 337 18.63 -23.03 21.10
C ASN A 337 18.95 -24.53 20.95
N ASN A 338 17.89 -25.34 20.99
CA ASN A 338 17.92 -26.79 20.85
C ASN A 338 18.31 -27.31 19.46
N SER A 339 18.45 -26.42 18.46
CA SER A 339 18.99 -26.79 17.15
C SER A 339 20.51 -26.81 17.15
N VAL A 340 21.17 -26.06 18.04
CA VAL A 340 22.63 -26.04 18.20
C VAL A 340 23.08 -27.07 19.24
N ALA A 341 22.56 -27.00 20.46
CA ALA A 341 22.85 -27.96 21.52
C ALA A 341 21.63 -28.23 22.39
N ARG A 342 21.43 -29.49 22.77
CA ARG A 342 20.36 -29.92 23.68
C ARG A 342 20.95 -30.36 25.00
N VAL A 343 20.21 -30.15 26.08
CA VAL A 343 20.59 -30.62 27.42
C VAL A 343 19.43 -31.37 28.04
N ASP A 344 19.70 -32.54 28.61
CA ASP A 344 18.72 -33.27 29.40
C ASP A 344 18.71 -32.82 30.87
N GLN A 345 17.73 -33.27 31.66
CA GLN A 345 17.63 -32.87 33.06
C GLN A 345 18.71 -33.49 33.96
N SER A 346 19.52 -34.42 33.45
CA SER A 346 20.69 -34.96 34.14
C SER A 346 21.96 -34.13 33.89
N GLY A 347 21.90 -33.10 33.04
CA GLY A 347 23.01 -32.25 32.65
C GLY A 347 23.88 -32.83 31.52
N VAL A 348 23.40 -33.85 30.79
CA VAL A 348 24.09 -34.35 29.60
C VAL A 348 23.71 -33.48 28.41
N VAL A 349 24.72 -32.88 27.79
CA VAL A 349 24.60 -32.00 26.63
C VAL A 349 24.96 -32.75 25.38
N THR A 350 24.18 -32.61 24.31
CA THR A 350 24.46 -33.17 22.98
C THR A 350 24.52 -32.06 21.94
N GLY A 351 25.58 -32.04 21.14
CA GLY A 351 25.74 -31.09 20.03
C GLY A 351 24.89 -31.52 18.84
N THR A 352 23.90 -30.73 18.46
CA THR A 352 22.92 -31.09 17.41
C THR A 352 23.07 -30.31 16.12
N GLY A 353 23.80 -29.19 16.12
CA GLY A 353 24.06 -28.38 14.95
C GLY A 353 25.21 -27.43 15.17
N TYR A 354 25.90 -27.05 14.09
CA TYR A 354 27.03 -26.12 14.18
C TYR A 354 26.58 -24.74 14.66
N GLY A 355 27.35 -24.14 15.56
CA GLY A 355 27.14 -22.77 16.02
C GLY A 355 27.37 -22.58 17.51
N TYR A 356 26.97 -21.41 17.98
CA TYR A 356 27.05 -20.99 19.37
C TYR A 356 25.66 -20.98 20.01
N THR A 357 25.55 -21.44 21.24
CA THR A 357 24.32 -21.33 22.04
C THR A 357 24.64 -21.25 23.53
N PHE A 358 23.61 -20.98 24.32
CA PHE A 358 23.71 -20.97 25.78
C PHE A 358 22.83 -22.05 26.40
N LEU A 359 23.34 -22.67 27.46
CA LEU A 359 22.56 -23.55 28.33
C LEU A 359 22.50 -22.92 29.72
N LEU A 360 21.38 -23.09 30.40
CA LEU A 360 21.18 -22.61 31.75
C LEU A 360 20.93 -23.81 32.67
N ALA A 361 21.76 -23.95 33.70
CA ALA A 361 21.44 -24.70 34.90
C ALA A 361 20.95 -23.70 35.96
N SER A 362 19.75 -23.91 36.49
CA SER A 362 19.20 -23.06 37.54
C SER A 362 18.60 -23.86 38.67
N SER A 363 18.65 -23.31 39.88
CA SER A 363 17.79 -23.75 40.97
C SER A 363 16.32 -23.54 40.60
N PRO A 364 15.37 -24.36 41.09
CA PRO A 364 13.94 -24.20 40.78
C PRO A 364 13.38 -22.81 41.16
N ASP A 365 13.94 -22.17 42.19
CA ASP A 365 13.60 -20.81 42.62
C ASP A 365 14.33 -19.70 41.83
N GLY A 366 15.27 -20.05 40.95
CA GLY A 366 16.05 -19.11 40.14
C GLY A 366 17.05 -18.24 40.91
N LYS A 367 17.34 -18.53 42.19
CA LYS A 367 18.34 -17.78 42.98
C LYS A 367 19.78 -18.05 42.55
N TYR A 368 20.06 -19.25 42.07
CA TYR A 368 21.39 -19.65 41.60
C TYR A 368 21.31 -20.08 40.14
N MET A 369 22.21 -19.53 39.33
CA MET A 369 22.27 -19.85 37.91
C MET A 369 23.73 -20.10 37.49
N THR A 370 23.92 -21.13 36.68
CA THR A 370 25.16 -21.35 35.92
C THR A 370 24.81 -21.31 34.44
N LEU A 371 25.39 -20.35 33.74
CA LEU A 371 25.24 -20.17 32.31
C LEU A 371 26.43 -20.83 31.61
N TYR A 372 26.14 -21.74 30.69
CA TYR A 372 27.16 -22.38 29.86
C TYR A 372 27.14 -21.76 28.47
N ASP A 373 28.26 -21.17 28.06
CA ASP A 373 28.51 -20.72 26.70
C ASP A 373 29.06 -21.90 25.89
N VAL A 374 28.26 -22.41 24.96
CA VAL A 374 28.51 -23.67 24.26
C VAL A 374 28.75 -23.44 22.76
N LEU A 375 29.92 -23.87 22.30
CA LEU A 375 30.26 -23.93 20.88
C LEU A 375 30.20 -25.38 20.38
N VAL A 376 29.41 -25.62 19.34
CA VAL A 376 29.39 -26.88 18.58
C VAL A 376 30.08 -26.67 17.24
N ALA A 377 31.19 -27.38 17.03
CA ALA A 377 32.04 -27.23 15.84
C ALA A 377 32.44 -28.60 15.24
N ASN A 378 33.09 -28.59 14.09
CA ASN A 378 33.65 -29.79 13.44
C ASN A 378 35.13 -30.04 13.81
N TYR A 379 35.72 -29.21 14.68
CA TYR A 379 37.06 -29.39 15.23
C TYR A 379 37.09 -28.95 16.69
N ASN A 380 38.04 -29.51 17.45
CA ASN A 380 38.27 -29.10 18.83
C ASN A 380 38.79 -27.68 18.86
N VAL A 381 38.05 -26.79 19.52
CA VAL A 381 38.49 -25.43 19.80
C VAL A 381 39.12 -25.42 21.19
N PRO A 382 40.46 -25.29 21.31
CA PRO A 382 41.11 -25.20 22.61
C PRO A 382 40.58 -24.00 23.39
N ASN A 383 40.48 -24.17 24.70
CA ASN A 383 39.89 -23.25 25.67
C ASN A 383 40.54 -21.85 25.59
N TYR A 384 40.04 -21.00 24.69
CA TYR A 384 40.50 -19.62 24.52
C TYR A 384 39.42 -18.68 25.04
N GLY A 385 39.81 -17.80 25.97
CA GLY A 385 39.02 -16.66 26.46
C GLY A 385 38.73 -15.58 25.41
N TYR A 386 38.71 -15.94 24.13
CA TYR A 386 38.18 -15.16 23.02
C TYR A 386 36.72 -15.57 22.88
N LEU A 387 35.72 -14.80 23.30
CA LEU A 387 35.15 -13.72 22.49
C LEU A 387 34.32 -12.77 23.38
N LYS A 388 34.91 -12.23 24.45
CA LYS A 388 34.17 -11.30 25.31
C LYS A 388 33.86 -9.94 24.67
N GLN A 389 34.35 -9.61 23.45
CA GLN A 389 34.04 -8.31 22.86
C GLN A 389 33.79 -8.19 21.34
N ASN A 390 34.29 -9.02 20.40
CA ASN A 390 34.26 -8.59 18.98
C ASN A 390 34.16 -9.67 17.88
N VAL A 391 33.47 -10.78 18.07
CA VAL A 391 32.99 -11.56 16.90
C VAL A 391 31.50 -11.81 17.11
N TRP A 392 30.73 -11.46 16.07
CA TRP A 392 29.29 -11.65 15.76
C TRP A 392 28.50 -10.36 15.55
#